data_AF-A0A815GI13-F1
#
_entry.id   AF-A0A815GI13-F1
#
_cell.length_a   1.000
_cell.length_b   1.000
_cell.length_c   1.000
_cell.angle_alpha   90.00
_cell.angle_beta   90.00
_cell.angle_gamma   90.00
#
_symmetry.space_group_name_H-M   'P 1'
#
loop_
_entity.id
_entity.type
_entity.pdbx_description
1 polymer ?
#
loop_
_entity_poly.entity_id
_entity_poly.type
_entity_poly.pdbx_seq_one_letter_code
_entity_poly.pdbx_strand_id
1 'polypeptide(L)'
;MMKQTFVHDISHQLQSAIFSSGLAAKLICLFCIIGYGLSYSPQCVRILTVIPGHVMPPNFWIWTFLTHTFIELHIWHTIIDVIVVFLYSKMIEPLWGTKELLKFYFIVTIPNALIVTFTYFLFYGFTFKEEYLFERPIYGLASFIGAYSVIIKQIMPDTVIATTPFFKLKQDHVPLLIIILSTILWVAHAVPIHFLIMLSFGIIISWTYLRFFQIHQNGTKGDMSSTFS
;
A
#
# COMPACT_ATOMS: atom_id res chain seq x y z
N MET A 1 39.02 8.56 5.69
CA MET A 1 38.88 9.10 4.32
C MET A 1 37.84 8.33 3.49
N MET A 2 37.95 7.01 3.33
CA MET A 2 37.04 6.19 2.49
C MET A 2 35.55 6.17 2.89
N LYS A 3 35.23 6.30 4.20
CA LYS A 3 33.84 6.37 4.68
C LYS A 3 33.13 7.69 4.35
N GLN A 4 33.87 8.81 4.25
CA GLN A 4 33.27 10.12 3.98
C GLN A 4 32.90 10.29 2.50
N THR A 5 33.72 9.77 1.59
CA THR A 5 33.41 9.73 0.15
C THR A 5 32.19 8.86 -0.14
N PHE A 6 32.11 7.68 0.49
CA PHE A 6 30.96 6.77 0.31
C PHE A 6 29.63 7.38 0.82
N VAL A 7 29.64 8.04 1.98
CA VAL A 7 28.45 8.73 2.51
C VAL A 7 28.05 9.91 1.62
N HIS A 8 29.02 10.66 1.10
CA HIS A 8 28.78 11.75 0.17
C HIS A 8 28.17 11.24 -1.16
N ASP A 9 28.70 10.16 -1.73
CA ASP A 9 28.18 9.56 -2.97
C ASP A 9 26.76 9.02 -2.80
N ILE A 10 26.47 8.35 -1.68
CA ILE A 10 25.10 7.92 -1.35
C ILE A 10 24.18 9.14 -1.23
N SER A 11 24.61 10.19 -0.53
CA SER A 11 23.78 11.39 -0.34
C SER A 11 23.46 12.08 -1.69
N HIS A 12 24.43 12.12 -2.61
CA HIS A 12 24.26 12.71 -3.92
C HIS A 12 23.37 11.84 -4.83
N GLN A 13 23.53 10.51 -4.79
CA GLN A 13 22.65 9.58 -5.50
C GLN A 13 21.21 9.65 -4.96
N LEU A 14 21.03 9.70 -3.65
CA LEU A 14 19.71 9.87 -3.02
C LEU A 14 19.09 11.21 -3.42
N GLN A 15 19.84 12.31 -3.38
CA GLN A 15 19.35 13.61 -3.82
C GLN A 15 18.92 13.56 -5.29
N SER A 16 19.76 13.05 -6.19
CA SER A 16 19.40 12.93 -7.61
C SER A 16 18.16 12.07 -7.84
N ALA A 17 18.01 10.98 -7.09
CA ALA A 17 16.86 10.10 -7.15
C ALA A 17 15.59 10.78 -6.62
N ILE A 18 15.69 11.54 -5.54
CA ILE A 18 14.59 12.36 -5.00
C ILE A 18 14.21 13.45 -6.00
N PHE A 19 15.17 14.17 -6.60
CA PHE A 19 14.84 15.20 -7.59
C PHE A 19 14.13 14.62 -8.81
N SER A 20 14.49 13.41 -9.22
CA SER A 20 13.85 12.71 -10.35
C SER A 20 12.42 12.21 -10.08
N SER A 21 11.99 12.06 -8.81
CA SER A 21 10.63 11.60 -8.52
C SER A 21 9.59 12.71 -8.67
N GLY A 22 8.38 12.33 -9.08
CA GLY A 22 7.30 13.28 -9.30
C GLY A 22 6.82 13.95 -8.02
N LEU A 23 6.25 15.15 -8.18
CA LEU A 23 5.74 15.96 -7.07
C LEU A 23 4.68 15.20 -6.25
N ALA A 24 3.81 14.44 -6.91
CA ALA A 24 2.74 13.68 -6.26
C ALA A 24 3.28 12.68 -5.21
N ALA A 25 4.30 11.88 -5.56
CA ALA A 25 4.87 10.93 -4.61
C ALA A 25 5.65 11.61 -3.49
N LYS A 26 6.33 12.73 -3.76
CA LYS A 26 6.97 13.52 -2.70
C LYS A 26 5.95 13.98 -1.66
N LEU A 27 4.78 14.44 -2.11
CA LEU A 27 3.69 14.84 -1.22
C LEU A 27 3.13 13.65 -0.43
N ILE A 28 2.90 12.50 -1.08
CA ILE A 28 2.43 11.29 -0.39
C ILE A 28 3.46 10.85 0.67
N CYS A 29 4.75 10.75 0.33
CA CYS A 29 5.80 10.40 1.28
C CYS A 29 5.89 11.41 2.43
N LEU A 30 5.78 12.72 2.15
CA LEU A 30 5.75 13.75 3.17
C LEU A 30 4.55 13.57 4.11
N PHE A 31 3.35 13.28 3.58
CA PHE A 31 2.17 13.01 4.40
C PHE A 31 2.31 11.73 5.23
N CYS A 32 2.92 10.67 4.71
CA CYS A 32 3.23 9.46 5.50
C CYS A 32 4.18 9.77 6.68
N ILE A 33 5.23 10.58 6.44
CA ILE A 33 6.19 10.96 7.49
C ILE A 33 5.52 11.85 8.55
N ILE A 34 4.74 12.85 8.12
CA ILE A 34 3.98 13.71 9.03
C ILE A 34 2.96 12.87 9.81
N GLY A 35 2.25 11.98 9.13
CA GLY A 35 1.23 11.12 9.74
C GLY A 35 1.79 10.13 10.75
N TYR A 36 3.02 9.63 10.54
CA TYR A 36 3.76 8.90 11.58
C TYR A 36 4.05 9.79 12.81
N GLY A 37 4.39 11.07 12.62
CA GLY A 37 4.50 12.03 13.72
C GLY A 37 3.17 12.26 14.44
N LEU A 38 2.05 12.31 13.70
CA LEU A 38 0.71 12.45 14.26
C LEU A 38 0.21 11.19 14.99
N SER A 39 0.76 10.01 14.71
CA SER A 39 0.33 8.75 15.33
C SER A 39 0.59 8.71 16.84
N TYR A 40 1.52 9.53 17.35
CA TYR A 40 1.77 9.71 18.78
C TYR A 40 0.63 10.40 19.54
N SER A 41 -0.29 11.05 18.82
CA SER A 41 -1.49 11.68 19.38
C SER A 41 -2.69 10.75 19.22
N PRO A 42 -3.27 10.21 20.33
CA PRO A 42 -4.45 9.34 20.27
C PRO A 42 -5.64 10.01 19.56
N GLN A 43 -5.78 11.33 19.71
CA GLN A 43 -6.82 12.12 19.05
C GLN A 43 -6.63 12.15 17.54
N CYS A 44 -5.39 12.31 17.07
CA CYS A 44 -5.08 12.29 15.64
C CYS A 44 -5.33 10.91 15.05
N VAL A 45 -4.89 9.84 15.74
CA VAL A 45 -5.19 8.46 15.32
C VAL A 45 -6.70 8.26 15.20
N ARG A 46 -7.46 8.66 16.22
CA ARG A 46 -8.92 8.52 16.22
C ARG A 46 -9.61 9.23 15.04
N ILE A 47 -9.19 10.45 14.72
CA ILE A 47 -9.85 11.28 13.69
C ILE A 47 -9.40 10.92 12.27
N LEU A 48 -8.17 10.41 12.11
CA LEU A 48 -7.56 10.20 10.79
C LEU A 48 -7.55 8.74 10.33
N THR A 49 -7.71 7.78 11.24
CA THR A 49 -7.86 6.35 10.90
C THR A 49 -9.33 5.97 10.77
N VAL A 50 -9.62 4.88 10.06
CA VAL A 50 -11.00 4.42 9.93
C VAL A 50 -11.37 3.61 11.16
N ILE A 51 -12.31 4.11 11.94
CA ILE A 51 -12.99 3.39 13.01
C ILE A 51 -14.39 3.04 12.49
N PRO A 52 -14.72 1.76 12.22
CA PRO A 52 -15.95 1.39 11.52
C PRO A 52 -17.23 1.95 12.13
N GLY A 53 -17.33 1.97 13.47
CA GLY A 53 -18.49 2.51 14.17
C GLY A 53 -18.69 4.02 14.01
N HIS A 54 -17.63 4.79 13.74
CA HIS A 54 -17.70 6.24 13.51
C HIS A 54 -17.95 6.63 12.04
N VAL A 55 -17.83 5.68 11.10
CA VAL A 55 -18.22 5.90 9.70
C VAL A 55 -19.74 6.01 9.55
N MET A 56 -20.48 5.33 10.42
CA MET A 56 -21.95 5.29 10.42
C MET A 56 -22.55 6.47 11.22
N PRO A 57 -23.88 6.70 11.11
CA PRO A 57 -24.56 7.71 11.94
C PRO A 57 -24.26 7.51 13.43
N PRO A 58 -24.13 8.59 14.23
CA PRO A 58 -24.34 10.00 13.86
C PRO A 58 -23.09 10.72 13.33
N ASN A 59 -21.92 10.07 13.32
CA ASN A 59 -20.64 10.76 13.14
C ASN A 59 -20.27 10.99 11.67
N PHE A 60 -20.54 10.03 10.78
CA PHE A 60 -20.25 10.11 9.35
C PHE A 60 -18.81 10.52 9.01
N TRP A 61 -17.83 9.87 9.64
CA TRP A 61 -16.40 10.15 9.42
C TRP A 61 -15.85 9.62 8.08
N ILE A 62 -16.50 9.97 6.98
CA ILE A 62 -16.20 9.45 5.62
C ILE A 62 -14.83 9.87 5.10
N TRP A 63 -14.25 10.97 5.62
CA TRP A 63 -12.90 11.42 5.24
C TRP A 63 -11.82 10.40 5.64
N THR A 64 -12.11 9.55 6.65
CA THR A 64 -11.16 8.54 7.13
C THR A 64 -10.78 7.54 6.05
N PHE A 65 -11.67 7.27 5.09
CA PHE A 65 -11.36 6.44 3.91
C PHE A 65 -10.23 7.00 3.04
N LEU A 66 -9.99 8.31 3.09
CA LEU A 66 -8.85 8.93 2.43
C LEU A 66 -7.64 9.01 3.38
N THR A 67 -7.86 9.50 4.61
CA THR A 67 -6.77 9.87 5.51
C THR A 67 -6.07 8.68 6.17
N HIS A 68 -6.70 7.52 6.28
CA HIS A 68 -6.12 6.35 6.95
C HIS A 68 -4.79 5.91 6.35
N THR A 69 -4.63 6.13 5.05
CA THR A 69 -3.41 5.78 4.29
C THR A 69 -2.17 6.50 4.80
N PHE A 70 -2.32 7.68 5.42
CA PHE A 70 -1.20 8.49 5.88
C PHE A 70 -0.81 8.24 7.34
N ILE A 71 -1.65 7.52 8.11
CA ILE A 71 -1.35 7.20 9.51
C ILE A 71 -0.77 5.81 9.60
N GLU A 72 0.40 5.71 10.21
CA GLU A 72 1.07 4.45 10.49
C GLU A 72 1.58 4.48 11.94
N LEU A 73 1.44 3.35 12.65
CA LEU A 73 1.78 3.28 14.07
C LEU A 73 3.21 2.83 14.31
N HIS A 74 3.82 2.16 13.33
CA HIS A 74 5.18 1.62 13.45
C HIS A 74 6.13 2.25 12.43
N ILE A 75 7.27 2.74 12.92
CA ILE A 75 8.29 3.40 12.07
C ILE A 75 8.73 2.51 10.90
N TRP A 76 8.85 1.20 11.13
CA TRP A 76 9.28 0.26 10.10
C TRP A 76 8.27 0.14 8.96
N HIS A 77 6.97 0.19 9.24
CA HIS A 77 5.93 0.25 8.20
C HIS A 77 6.01 1.58 7.45
N THR A 78 6.18 2.71 8.14
CA THR A 78 6.33 4.02 7.48
C THR A 78 7.53 4.06 6.53
N ILE A 79 8.66 3.46 6.92
CA ILE A 79 9.85 3.34 6.06
C ILE A 79 9.51 2.52 4.81
N ILE A 80 8.83 1.37 4.98
CA ILE A 80 8.41 0.53 3.86
C ILE A 80 7.46 1.30 2.93
N ASP A 81 6.48 2.01 3.48
CA ASP A 81 5.51 2.81 2.72
C ASP A 81 6.20 3.89 1.88
N VAL A 82 7.13 4.64 2.49
CA VAL A 82 7.91 5.68 1.80
C VAL A 82 8.76 5.07 0.68
N ILE A 83 9.40 3.91 0.91
CA ILE A 83 10.17 3.21 -0.12
C ILE A 83 9.25 2.76 -1.26
N VAL A 84 8.12 2.13 -0.95
CA VAL A 84 7.16 1.63 -1.95
C VAL A 84 6.61 2.79 -2.78
N VAL A 85 6.16 3.88 -2.16
CA VAL A 85 5.65 5.06 -2.87
C VAL A 85 6.73 5.72 -3.72
N PHE A 86 7.96 5.79 -3.21
CA PHE A 86 9.09 6.33 -3.97
C PHE A 86 9.42 5.49 -5.20
N LEU A 87 9.55 4.17 -5.04
CA LEU A 87 9.80 3.25 -6.15
C LEU A 87 8.64 3.24 -7.15
N TYR A 88 7.40 3.30 -6.65
CA TYR A 88 6.20 3.44 -7.46
C TYR A 88 6.25 4.67 -8.36
N SER A 89 6.52 5.87 -7.83
CA SER A 89 6.65 7.05 -8.71
C SER A 89 7.82 6.93 -9.67
N LYS A 90 8.99 6.53 -9.19
CA LYS A 90 10.18 6.47 -10.05
C LYS A 90 10.02 5.51 -11.23
N MET A 91 9.40 4.35 -11.00
CA MET A 91 9.28 3.31 -12.02
C MET A 91 8.02 3.46 -12.88
N ILE A 92 6.90 3.87 -12.28
CA ILE A 92 5.57 3.80 -12.91
C ILE A 92 5.14 5.14 -13.49
N GLU A 93 5.54 6.26 -12.89
CA GLU A 93 5.16 7.60 -13.37
C GLU A 93 5.59 7.88 -14.81
N PRO A 94 6.79 7.50 -15.28
CA PRO A 94 7.18 7.68 -16.68
C PRO A 94 6.32 6.85 -17.66
N LEU A 95 5.79 5.71 -17.20
CA LEU A 95 5.01 4.78 -18.03
C LEU A 95 3.55 5.22 -18.12
N TRP A 96 2.95 5.62 -17.00
CA TRP A 96 1.50 5.88 -16.90
C TRP A 96 1.17 7.38 -16.89
N GLY A 97 2.13 8.23 -16.55
CA GLY A 97 1.91 9.65 -16.27
C GLY A 97 1.29 9.89 -14.88
N THR A 98 1.51 11.09 -14.34
CA THR A 98 1.11 11.45 -12.96
C THR A 98 -0.41 11.33 -12.71
N LYS A 99 -1.25 11.60 -13.72
CA LYS A 99 -2.71 11.51 -13.59
C LYS A 99 -3.18 10.08 -13.33
N GLU A 100 -2.71 9.14 -14.15
CA GLU A 100 -3.06 7.73 -14.00
C GLU A 100 -2.48 7.15 -12.71
N LEU A 101 -1.27 7.58 -12.35
CA LEU A 101 -0.59 7.20 -11.12
C LEU A 101 -1.41 7.54 -9.86
N LEU A 102 -1.92 8.78 -9.77
CA LEU A 102 -2.76 9.21 -8.65
C LEU A 102 -4.13 8.52 -8.67
N LYS A 103 -4.74 8.37 -9.86
CA LYS A 103 -6.02 7.67 -10.00
C LYS A 103 -5.91 6.23 -9.49
N PHE A 104 -4.84 5.52 -9.85
CA PHE A 104 -4.59 4.16 -9.38
C PHE A 104 -4.44 4.09 -7.86
N TYR A 105 -3.67 5.01 -7.26
CA TYR A 105 -3.51 5.08 -5.80
C TYR A 105 -4.87 5.17 -5.09
N PHE A 106 -5.77 6.06 -5.54
CA PHE A 106 -7.09 6.22 -4.93
C PHE A 106 -8.03 5.05 -5.21
N ILE A 107 -7.98 4.46 -6.41
CA ILE A 107 -8.78 3.28 -6.77
C ILE A 107 -8.41 2.06 -5.93
N VAL A 108 -7.16 1.93 -5.53
CA VAL A 108 -6.74 0.83 -4.64
C VAL A 108 -7.13 1.13 -3.20
N THR A 109 -6.81 2.32 -2.70
CA THR A 109 -6.86 2.60 -1.25
C THR A 109 -8.28 2.82 -0.72
N ILE A 110 -9.11 3.62 -1.41
CA ILE A 110 -10.45 4.00 -0.91
C ILE A 110 -11.41 2.80 -0.94
N PRO A 111 -11.60 2.06 -2.05
CA PRO A 111 -12.43 0.87 -2.07
C PRO A 111 -11.95 -0.21 -1.11
N ASN A 112 -10.63 -0.37 -0.95
CA ASN A 112 -10.09 -1.30 0.02
C ASN A 112 -10.50 -0.96 1.46
N ALA A 113 -10.44 0.31 1.85
CA ALA A 113 -10.88 0.75 3.17
C ALA A 113 -12.38 0.48 3.39
N LEU A 114 -13.21 0.68 2.37
CA LEU A 114 -14.64 0.30 2.41
C LEU A 114 -14.83 -1.20 2.63
N ILE A 115 -14.07 -2.04 1.92
CA ILE A 115 -14.14 -3.50 2.05
C ILE A 115 -13.72 -3.95 3.46
N VAL A 116 -12.63 -3.39 4.00
CA VAL A 116 -12.15 -3.76 5.35
C VAL A 116 -13.16 -3.33 6.42
N THR A 117 -13.71 -2.12 6.30
CA THR A 117 -14.80 -1.64 7.17
C THR A 117 -16.02 -2.55 7.11
N PHE A 118 -16.45 -2.94 5.91
CA PHE A 118 -17.54 -3.91 5.75
C PHE A 118 -17.21 -5.27 6.36
N THR A 119 -15.98 -5.74 6.20
CA THR A 119 -15.51 -7.00 6.80
C THR A 119 -15.57 -6.94 8.33
N TYR A 120 -15.21 -5.81 8.94
CA TYR A 120 -15.31 -5.61 10.38
C TYR A 120 -16.75 -5.57 10.87
N PHE A 121 -17.68 -5.00 10.08
CA PHE A 121 -19.12 -5.14 10.35
C PHE A 121 -19.59 -6.59 10.32
N LEU A 122 -19.11 -7.40 9.37
CA LEU A 122 -19.41 -8.83 9.35
C LEU A 122 -18.86 -9.55 10.58
N PHE A 123 -17.61 -9.27 10.97
CA PHE A 123 -17.03 -9.84 12.21
C PHE A 123 -17.84 -9.46 13.45
N TYR A 124 -18.29 -8.21 13.55
CA TYR A 124 -19.22 -7.81 14.60
C TYR A 124 -20.53 -8.60 14.52
N GLY A 125 -21.15 -8.72 13.34
CA GLY A 125 -22.40 -9.46 13.16
C GLY A 125 -22.31 -10.94 13.55
N PHE A 126 -21.16 -11.58 13.39
CA PHE A 126 -20.93 -12.98 13.78
C PHE A 126 -20.50 -13.16 15.23
N THR A 127 -19.76 -12.21 15.81
CA THR A 127 -19.14 -12.37 17.13
C THR A 127 -19.80 -11.55 18.24
N PHE A 128 -20.60 -10.54 17.87
CA PHE A 128 -21.16 -9.52 18.76
C PHE A 128 -20.13 -8.77 19.62
N LYS A 129 -18.85 -8.77 19.21
CA LYS A 129 -17.80 -8.04 19.92
C LYS A 129 -17.66 -6.62 19.37
N GLU A 130 -17.96 -5.64 20.20
CA GLU A 130 -17.88 -4.21 19.85
C GLU A 130 -16.45 -3.73 19.51
N GLU A 131 -15.43 -4.50 19.91
CA GLU A 131 -14.02 -4.21 19.59
C GLU A 131 -13.78 -4.01 18.08
N TYR A 132 -14.50 -4.75 17.23
CA TYR A 132 -14.38 -4.65 15.76
C TYR A 132 -14.92 -3.32 15.23
N LEU A 133 -15.79 -2.64 15.98
CA LEU A 133 -16.39 -1.38 15.56
C LEU A 133 -15.64 -0.16 16.11
N PHE A 134 -15.11 -0.25 17.34
CA PHE A 134 -14.63 0.93 18.07
C PHE A 134 -13.17 0.88 18.52
N GLU A 135 -12.59 -0.32 18.69
CA GLU A 135 -11.25 -0.47 19.29
C GLU A 135 -10.17 -0.87 18.29
N ARG A 136 -10.57 -1.29 17.08
CA ARG A 136 -9.66 -1.75 16.03
C ARG A 136 -9.62 -0.76 14.86
N PRO A 137 -8.79 0.31 14.93
CA PRO A 137 -8.65 1.24 13.82
C PRO A 137 -8.00 0.56 12.61
N ILE A 138 -8.41 0.99 11.42
CA ILE A 138 -7.84 0.59 10.14
C ILE A 138 -6.97 1.76 9.64
N TYR A 139 -5.71 1.49 9.35
CA TYR A 139 -4.70 2.49 8.99
C TYR A 139 -3.61 1.89 8.10
N GLY A 140 -2.69 2.74 7.64
CA GLY A 140 -1.49 2.33 6.92
C GLY A 140 -1.71 2.10 5.42
N LEU A 141 -0.62 1.78 4.73
CA LEU A 141 -0.58 1.65 3.27
C LEU A 141 -0.56 0.21 2.76
N ALA A 142 -0.89 -0.78 3.60
CA ALA A 142 -0.81 -2.21 3.30
C ALA A 142 -1.50 -2.61 1.98
N SER A 143 -2.64 -2.00 1.66
CA SER A 143 -3.34 -2.23 0.38
C SER A 143 -2.55 -1.76 -0.82
N PHE A 144 -1.85 -0.64 -0.70
CA PHE A 144 -0.98 -0.12 -1.73
C PHE A 144 0.29 -0.97 -1.89
N ILE A 145 0.84 -1.51 -0.80
CA ILE A 145 1.96 -2.49 -0.86
C ILE A 145 1.52 -3.72 -1.67
N GLY A 146 0.35 -4.26 -1.36
CA GLY A 146 -0.26 -5.36 -2.11
C GLY A 146 -0.43 -5.03 -3.59
N ALA A 147 -1.02 -3.87 -3.90
CA ALA A 147 -1.21 -3.42 -5.27
C ALA A 147 0.10 -3.24 -6.04
N TYR A 148 1.10 -2.61 -5.40
CA TYR A 148 2.42 -2.40 -6.00
C TYR A 148 3.08 -3.72 -6.40
N SER A 149 2.91 -4.79 -5.62
CA SER A 149 3.44 -6.11 -5.98
C SER A 149 2.89 -6.62 -7.32
N VAL A 150 1.61 -6.36 -7.60
CA VAL A 150 0.96 -6.75 -8.86
C VAL A 150 1.45 -5.88 -10.02
N ILE A 151 1.68 -4.59 -9.79
CA ILE A 151 2.25 -3.69 -10.80
C ILE A 151 3.62 -4.17 -11.23
N ILE A 152 4.48 -4.54 -10.27
CA ILE A 152 5.83 -5.02 -10.60
C ILE A 152 5.77 -6.40 -11.27
N LYS A 153 4.81 -7.27 -10.89
CA LYS A 153 4.50 -8.48 -11.67
C LYS A 153 4.15 -8.14 -13.13
N GLN A 154 3.33 -7.11 -13.38
CA GLN A 154 2.93 -6.71 -14.73
C GLN A 154 4.11 -6.23 -15.59
N ILE A 155 4.98 -5.41 -15.02
CA ILE A 155 6.04 -4.74 -15.78
C ILE A 155 7.25 -5.65 -15.98
N MET A 156 7.59 -6.46 -14.99
CA MET A 156 8.84 -7.26 -14.99
C MET A 156 8.63 -8.69 -14.49
N PRO A 157 7.69 -9.47 -15.07
CA PRO A 157 7.30 -10.79 -14.54
C PRO A 157 8.46 -11.79 -14.48
N ASP A 158 9.38 -11.74 -15.44
CA ASP A 158 10.49 -12.69 -15.57
C ASP A 158 11.73 -12.33 -14.75
N THR A 159 11.70 -11.23 -13.99
CA THR A 159 12.83 -10.85 -13.14
C THR A 159 13.03 -11.87 -12.04
N VAL A 160 14.21 -12.48 -12.01
CA VAL A 160 14.61 -13.43 -10.96
C VAL A 160 15.12 -12.63 -9.77
N ILE A 161 14.41 -12.75 -8.64
CA ILE A 161 14.74 -12.06 -7.39
C ILE A 161 15.78 -12.84 -6.61
N ALA A 162 15.61 -14.15 -6.52
CA ALA A 162 16.50 -15.02 -5.78
C ALA A 162 16.57 -16.40 -6.43
N THR A 163 17.79 -16.93 -6.53
CA THR A 163 18.01 -18.31 -6.97
C THR A 163 18.34 -19.14 -5.74
N THR A 164 17.44 -20.05 -5.37
CA THR A 164 17.71 -21.07 -4.34
C THR A 164 18.10 -22.38 -5.03
N PRO A 165 18.80 -23.32 -4.35
CA PRO A 165 19.20 -24.60 -4.94
C PRO A 165 18.04 -25.42 -5.50
N PHE A 166 16.81 -25.20 -5.02
CA PHE A 166 15.63 -25.98 -5.38
C PHE A 166 14.64 -25.21 -6.27
N PHE A 167 14.67 -23.88 -6.24
CA PHE A 167 13.68 -23.05 -6.95
C PHE A 167 14.21 -21.67 -7.35
N LYS A 168 13.74 -21.16 -8.50
CA LYS A 168 14.01 -19.79 -8.96
C LYS A 168 12.83 -18.90 -8.58
N LEU A 169 13.01 -18.05 -7.57
CA LEU A 169 12.02 -17.06 -7.19
C LEU A 169 12.00 -15.93 -8.22
N LYS A 170 10.90 -15.86 -8.96
CA LYS A 170 10.58 -14.81 -9.91
C LYS A 170 9.60 -13.79 -9.31
N GLN A 171 9.48 -12.65 -9.97
CA GLN A 171 8.60 -11.55 -9.58
C GLN A 171 7.11 -11.90 -9.64
N ASP A 172 6.72 -12.82 -10.50
CA ASP A 172 5.35 -13.35 -10.61
C ASP A 172 4.82 -13.99 -9.31
N HIS A 173 5.70 -14.55 -8.48
CA HIS A 173 5.35 -15.17 -7.20
C HIS A 173 5.23 -14.18 -6.04
N VAL A 174 5.72 -12.93 -6.20
CA VAL A 174 5.79 -11.95 -5.10
C VAL A 174 4.43 -11.66 -4.48
N PRO A 175 3.33 -11.43 -5.23
CA PRO A 175 2.02 -11.17 -4.62
C PRO A 175 1.57 -12.29 -3.67
N LEU A 176 1.83 -13.56 -4.04
CA LEU A 176 1.51 -14.70 -3.18
C LEU A 176 2.43 -14.78 -1.95
N LEU A 177 3.74 -14.55 -2.14
CA LEU A 177 4.72 -14.59 -1.05
C LEU A 177 4.43 -13.54 0.02
N ILE A 178 4.02 -12.33 -0.37
CA ILE A 178 3.69 -11.28 0.60
C ILE A 178 2.41 -11.60 1.38
N ILE A 179 1.43 -12.31 0.79
CA ILE A 179 0.27 -12.83 1.52
C ILE A 179 0.69 -13.91 2.52
N ILE A 180 1.53 -14.86 2.10
CA ILE A 180 2.02 -15.93 2.98
C ILE A 180 2.80 -15.32 4.15
N LEU A 181 3.73 -14.40 3.87
CA LEU A 181 4.51 -13.71 4.89
C LEU A 181 3.63 -12.91 5.85
N SER A 182 2.68 -12.12 5.33
CA SER A 182 1.76 -11.36 6.19
C SER A 182 0.85 -12.26 7.02
N THR A 183 0.48 -13.43 6.51
CA THR A 183 -0.27 -14.45 7.28
C THR A 183 0.59 -15.00 8.43
N ILE A 184 1.86 -15.33 8.17
CA ILE A 184 2.80 -15.79 9.20
C ILE A 184 2.99 -14.71 10.27
N LEU A 185 3.21 -13.46 9.86
CA LEU A 185 3.37 -12.32 10.78
C LEU A 185 2.11 -12.08 11.60
N TRP A 186 0.93 -12.25 11.02
CA TRP A 186 -0.33 -12.12 11.74
C TRP A 186 -0.51 -13.23 12.79
N VAL A 187 -0.23 -14.49 12.42
CA VAL A 187 -0.25 -15.63 13.37
C VAL A 187 0.76 -15.44 14.50
N ALA A 188 1.92 -14.84 14.20
CA ALA A 188 2.92 -14.48 15.19
C ALA A 188 2.58 -13.21 16.01
N HIS A 189 1.40 -12.62 15.82
CA HIS A 189 0.97 -11.35 16.43
C HIS A 189 1.87 -10.14 16.15
N ALA A 190 2.68 -10.20 15.09
CA ALA A 190 3.57 -9.11 14.69
C ALA A 190 2.85 -8.04 13.87
N VAL A 191 1.75 -8.40 13.17
CA VAL A 191 0.90 -7.45 12.43
C VAL A 191 -0.59 -7.67 12.75
N PRO A 192 -1.40 -6.60 12.75
CA PRO A 192 -2.83 -6.72 12.99
C PRO A 192 -3.55 -7.36 11.79
N ILE A 193 -4.73 -7.96 12.03
CA ILE A 193 -5.51 -8.63 10.98
C ILE A 193 -5.91 -7.70 9.82
N HIS A 194 -6.17 -6.40 10.07
CA HIS A 194 -6.49 -5.48 8.98
C HIS A 194 -5.34 -5.37 7.97
N PHE A 195 -4.08 -5.47 8.42
CA PHE A 195 -2.93 -5.42 7.52
C PHE A 195 -3.02 -6.53 6.46
N LEU A 196 -3.31 -7.76 6.90
CA LEU A 196 -3.49 -8.92 6.02
C LEU A 196 -4.68 -8.74 5.06
N ILE A 197 -5.84 -8.27 5.58
CA ILE A 197 -7.05 -8.04 4.79
C ILE A 197 -6.77 -6.96 3.73
N MET A 198 -6.21 -5.82 4.14
CA MET A 198 -5.88 -4.70 3.26
C MET A 198 -4.90 -5.12 2.16
N LEU A 199 -3.83 -5.84 2.53
CA LEU A 199 -2.84 -6.32 1.56
C LEU A 199 -3.48 -7.26 0.54
N SER A 200 -4.30 -8.21 1.00
CA SER A 200 -4.97 -9.20 0.15
C SER A 200 -5.97 -8.56 -0.81
N PHE A 201 -6.84 -7.67 -0.31
CA PHE A 201 -7.80 -6.97 -1.16
C PHE A 201 -7.13 -5.92 -2.05
N GLY A 202 -6.03 -5.32 -1.62
CA GLY A 202 -5.19 -4.46 -2.46
C GLY A 202 -4.65 -5.18 -3.69
N ILE A 203 -4.19 -6.43 -3.53
CA ILE A 203 -3.80 -7.30 -4.66
C ILE A 203 -4.98 -7.55 -5.60
N ILE A 204 -6.15 -7.92 -5.06
CA ILE A 204 -7.35 -8.24 -5.86
C ILE A 204 -7.83 -7.00 -6.64
N ILE A 205 -7.92 -5.85 -5.97
CA ILE A 205 -8.35 -4.59 -6.60
C ILE A 205 -7.36 -4.17 -7.67
N SER A 206 -6.05 -4.23 -7.37
CA SER A 206 -5.00 -3.92 -8.34
C SER A 206 -5.06 -4.82 -9.56
N TRP A 207 -5.11 -6.14 -9.36
CA TRP A 207 -5.21 -7.09 -10.46
C TRP A 207 -6.45 -6.82 -11.31
N THR A 208 -7.61 -6.62 -10.68
CA THR A 208 -8.86 -6.31 -11.39
C THR A 208 -8.75 -5.02 -12.19
N TYR A 209 -8.18 -3.97 -11.59
CA TYR A 209 -8.00 -2.68 -12.24
C TYR A 209 -7.06 -2.77 -13.45
N LEU A 210 -5.89 -3.37 -13.27
CA LEU A 210 -4.88 -3.49 -14.33
C LEU A 210 -5.35 -4.42 -15.46
N ARG A 211 -6.07 -5.49 -15.11
CA ARG A 211 -6.61 -6.44 -16.09
C ARG A 211 -7.68 -5.80 -16.96
N PHE A 212 -8.61 -5.03 -16.37
CA PHE A 212 -9.84 -4.66 -17.06
C PHE A 212 -10.05 -3.16 -17.24
N PHE A 213 -9.46 -2.28 -16.43
CA PHE A 213 -9.86 -0.87 -16.34
C PHE A 213 -8.76 0.14 -16.67
N GLN A 214 -7.49 -0.24 -16.55
CA GLN A 214 -6.36 0.63 -16.84
C GLN A 214 -6.43 1.12 -18.30
N ILE A 215 -6.24 2.43 -18.51
CA ILE A 215 -6.17 3.01 -19.85
C ILE A 215 -4.71 3.35 -20.13
N HIS A 216 -4.17 2.79 -21.19
CA HIS A 216 -2.81 3.06 -21.65
C HIS A 216 -2.77 4.32 -22.52
N GLN A 217 -1.58 4.92 -22.68
CA GLN A 217 -1.41 6.14 -23.49
C GLN A 217 -1.82 5.95 -24.96
N ASN A 218 -1.77 4.73 -25.47
CA ASN A 218 -2.21 4.36 -26.82
C ASN A 218 -3.75 4.18 -26.94
N GLY A 219 -4.50 4.41 -25.86
CA GLY A 219 -5.96 4.25 -25.81
C GLY A 219 -6.45 2.82 -25.56
N THR A 220 -5.55 1.83 -25.48
CA THR A 220 -5.93 0.45 -25.15
C THR A 220 -6.31 0.31 -23.68
N LYS A 221 -7.25 -0.60 -23.39
CA LYS A 221 -7.80 -0.80 -22.05
C LYS A 221 -7.42 -2.19 -21.51
N GLY A 222 -6.84 -2.20 -20.31
CA GLY A 222 -6.45 -3.40 -19.59
C GLY A 222 -5.26 -4.14 -20.19
N ASP A 223 -4.78 -5.15 -19.47
CA ASP A 223 -3.77 -6.09 -19.94
C ASP A 223 -4.37 -7.49 -20.11
N MET A 224 -4.69 -7.86 -21.34
CA MET A 224 -5.31 -9.16 -21.67
C MET A 224 -4.31 -10.30 -21.89
N SER A 225 -3.00 -10.07 -21.68
CA SER A 225 -1.97 -11.09 -21.90
C SER A 225 -2.16 -12.32 -21.01
N SER A 226 -1.79 -13.51 -21.49
CA SER A 226 -1.84 -14.74 -20.69
C SER A 226 -0.87 -14.70 -19.51
N THR A 227 0.22 -13.94 -19.64
CA THR A 227 1.24 -13.72 -18.59
C THR A 227 0.67 -13.00 -17.35
N PHE A 228 -0.40 -12.21 -17.52
CA PHE A 228 -1.02 -11.46 -16.43
C PHE A 228 -2.16 -12.21 -15.71
N SER A 229 -2.37 -13.49 -16.05
CA SER A 229 -3.32 -14.36 -15.34
C SER A 229 -2.77 -14.92 -14.02
#